data_AF-A0A9D6RVX0-F1
#
_entry.id   AF-A0A9D6RVX0-F1
#
_cell.length_a   1.000
_cell.length_b   1.000
_cell.length_c   1.000
_cell.angle_alpha   90.00
_cell.angle_beta   90.00
_cell.angle_gamma   90.00
#
_symmetry.space_group_name_H-M   'P 1'
#
loop_
_entity.id
_entity.type
_entity.pdbx_description
1 polymer ?
#
loop_
_entity_poly.entity_id
_entity_poly.type
_entity_poly.pdbx_seq_one_letter_code
_entity_poly.pdbx_strand_id
1 'polypeptide(L)'
;MKKSVVVTIRFSDKEMRELGRYLRRNVYFDSLSSLGRVATMEFVRTRTALALEPHGEQEGKTRLWFLWDYDLTEAEVRELLTHAPFEQRRWLLARMLERLGPEELVKYVSLKAVRRALPHLRLDEKIRRHWEEAVALWTQPAPTF
;
A
#
# COMPACT_ATOMS: atom_id res chain seq x y z
N MET A 1 -9.26 -3.07 28.16
CA MET A 1 -10.15 -2.93 26.98
C MET A 1 -9.36 -3.30 25.73
N LYS A 2 -9.82 -4.27 24.92
CA LYS A 2 -9.17 -4.60 23.63
C LYS A 2 -9.46 -3.46 22.64
N LYS A 3 -8.43 -2.88 22.01
CA LYS A 3 -8.58 -1.84 20.99
C LYS A 3 -9.20 -2.45 19.73
N SER A 4 -10.25 -1.84 19.21
CA SER A 4 -10.78 -2.16 17.87
C SER A 4 -9.85 -1.57 16.82
N VAL A 5 -9.43 -2.39 15.85
CA VAL A 5 -8.70 -1.95 14.66
C VAL A 5 -9.72 -1.65 13.57
N VAL A 6 -9.64 -0.46 12.98
CA VAL A 6 -10.48 -0.05 11.85
C VAL A 6 -9.69 -0.25 10.57
N VAL A 7 -10.29 -0.94 9.61
CA VAL A 7 -9.71 -1.17 8.28
C VAL A 7 -10.69 -0.62 7.26
N THR A 8 -10.18 0.13 6.28
CA THR A 8 -10.99 0.67 5.18
C THR A 8 -10.85 -0.26 3.98
N ILE A 9 -11.99 -0.72 3.46
CA ILE A 9 -12.08 -1.51 2.23
C ILE A 9 -12.83 -0.66 1.21
N ARG A 10 -12.30 -0.57 -0.01
CA ARG A 10 -12.96 0.14 -1.11
C ARG A 10 -13.67 -0.86 -1.99
N PHE A 11 -14.91 -0.54 -2.32
CA PHE A 11 -15.73 -1.30 -3.26
C PHE A 11 -16.03 -0.41 -4.46
N SER A 12 -16.15 -1.02 -5.63
CA SER A 12 -16.75 -0.37 -6.80
C SER A 12 -18.25 -0.13 -6.58
N ASP A 13 -18.83 0.78 -7.36
CA ASP A 13 -20.27 1.05 -7.32
C ASP A 13 -21.11 -0.20 -7.63
N LYS A 14 -20.60 -1.09 -8.50
CA LYS A 14 -21.28 -2.34 -8.84
C LYS A 14 -21.33 -3.28 -7.63
N GLU A 15 -20.20 -3.49 -6.96
CA GLU A 15 -20.10 -4.33 -5.77
C GLU A 15 -20.96 -3.76 -4.63
N MET A 16 -20.95 -2.44 -4.43
CA MET A 16 -21.81 -1.79 -3.43
C MET A 16 -23.29 -2.03 -3.69
N ARG A 17 -23.73 -1.99 -4.96
CA ARG A 17 -25.12 -2.32 -5.31
C ARG A 17 -25.46 -3.79 -5.08
N GLU A 18 -24.53 -4.70 -5.32
CA GLU A 18 -24.68 -6.13 -5.04
C GLU A 18 -24.79 -6.41 -3.55
N LEU A 19 -23.87 -5.88 -2.75
CA LEU A 19 -23.88 -6.00 -1.30
C LEU A 19 -25.15 -5.38 -0.69
N GLY A 20 -25.58 -4.22 -1.19
CA GLY A 20 -26.83 -3.60 -0.76
C GLY A 20 -28.07 -4.44 -1.07
N ARG A 21 -28.11 -5.11 -2.24
CA ARG A 21 -29.18 -6.07 -2.57
C ARG A 21 -29.15 -7.29 -1.66
N TYR A 22 -27.96 -7.80 -1.36
CA TYR A 22 -27.78 -8.95 -0.47
C TYR A 22 -28.28 -8.64 0.94
N LEU A 23 -27.87 -7.50 1.54
CA LEU A 23 -28.30 -7.10 2.88
C LEU A 23 -29.81 -6.94 2.99
N ARG A 24 -30.46 -6.32 1.99
CA ARG A 24 -31.93 -6.18 1.99
C ARG A 24 -32.68 -7.52 1.95
N ARG A 25 -32.05 -8.57 1.43
CA ARG A 25 -32.65 -9.91 1.30
C ARG A 25 -32.31 -10.84 2.46
N ASN A 26 -31.31 -10.50 3.27
CA ASN A 26 -30.81 -11.35 4.33
C ASN A 26 -30.99 -10.67 5.69
N VAL A 27 -31.91 -11.19 6.50
CA VAL A 27 -32.20 -10.72 7.87
C VAL A 27 -31.08 -11.02 8.88
N TYR A 28 -30.06 -11.79 8.50
CA TYR A 28 -28.95 -12.16 9.40
C TYR A 28 -27.89 -11.06 9.55
N PHE A 29 -27.90 -10.04 8.70
CA PHE A 29 -26.87 -9.00 8.69
C PHE A 29 -27.51 -7.61 8.70
N ASP A 30 -27.32 -6.90 9.80
CA ASP A 30 -27.85 -5.53 9.95
C ASP A 30 -26.97 -4.46 9.28
N SER A 31 -25.75 -4.81 8.85
CA SER A 31 -24.82 -3.86 8.24
C SER A 31 -23.74 -4.53 7.37
N LEU A 32 -23.09 -3.73 6.53
CA LEU A 32 -21.89 -4.15 5.81
C LEU A 32 -20.74 -4.53 6.76
N SER A 33 -20.66 -3.89 7.93
CA SER A 33 -19.63 -4.16 8.93
C SER A 33 -19.78 -5.55 9.55
N SER A 34 -21.00 -5.98 9.86
CA SER A 34 -21.26 -7.33 10.40
C SER A 34 -21.04 -8.40 9.32
N LEU A 35 -21.53 -8.15 8.10
CA LEU A 35 -21.28 -9.01 6.94
C LEU A 35 -19.77 -9.15 6.67
N GLY A 36 -19.03 -8.03 6.64
CA GLY A 36 -17.59 -8.02 6.39
C GLY A 36 -16.81 -8.81 7.44
N ARG A 37 -17.18 -8.72 8.72
CA ARG A 37 -16.57 -9.52 9.79
C ARG A 37 -16.80 -11.01 9.60
N VAL A 38 -18.05 -11.41 9.34
CA VAL A 38 -18.39 -12.83 9.15
C VAL A 38 -17.74 -13.37 7.88
N ALA A 39 -17.79 -12.65 6.77
CA ALA A 39 -17.11 -13.03 5.53
C ALA A 39 -15.60 -13.18 5.73
N THR A 40 -14.97 -12.28 6.50
CA THR A 40 -13.54 -12.38 6.83
C THR A 40 -13.26 -13.60 7.71
N MET A 41 -14.09 -13.86 8.73
CA MET A 41 -13.92 -15.03 9.61
C MET A 41 -14.09 -16.33 8.85
N GLU A 42 -15.14 -16.44 8.03
CA GLU A 42 -15.37 -17.61 7.18
C GLU A 42 -14.23 -17.76 6.18
N PHE A 43 -13.78 -16.70 5.53
CA PHE A 43 -12.61 -16.76 4.65
C PHE A 43 -11.36 -17.30 5.37
N VAL A 44 -11.07 -16.85 6.60
CA VAL A 44 -9.95 -17.34 7.40
C VAL A 44 -10.12 -18.82 7.78
N ARG A 45 -11.35 -19.24 8.12
CA ARG A 45 -11.68 -20.63 8.47
C ARG A 45 -11.61 -21.57 7.27
N THR A 46 -12.04 -21.09 6.10
CA THR A 46 -12.14 -21.84 4.84
C THR A 46 -10.86 -21.70 3.99
N ARG A 47 -9.76 -21.16 4.54
CA ARG A 47 -8.46 -20.97 3.87
C ARG A 47 -7.87 -22.21 3.19
N THR A 48 -8.45 -23.39 3.37
CA THR A 48 -8.12 -24.62 2.66
C THR A 48 -8.75 -24.77 1.27
N ALA A 49 -9.80 -24.01 0.90
CA ALA A 49 -10.57 -24.29 -0.33
C ALA A 49 -10.56 -23.20 -1.41
N LEU A 50 -10.18 -21.96 -1.07
CA LEU A 50 -9.97 -20.91 -2.07
C LEU A 50 -8.46 -20.81 -2.30
N ALA A 51 -7.98 -21.47 -3.37
CA ALA A 51 -6.76 -21.01 -4.03
C ALA A 51 -7.04 -19.55 -4.42
N LEU A 52 -6.58 -18.63 -3.57
CA LEU A 52 -6.53 -17.23 -3.92
C LEU A 52 -5.48 -17.13 -5.02
N GLU A 53 -5.89 -17.40 -6.25
CA GLU A 53 -5.15 -16.93 -7.40
C GLU A 53 -5.14 -15.41 -7.28
N PRO A 54 -3.98 -14.78 -7.07
CA PRO A 54 -3.89 -13.33 -6.96
C PRO A 54 -4.58 -12.75 -8.20
N HIS A 55 -5.61 -11.93 -8.00
CA HIS A 55 -6.42 -11.39 -9.09
C HIS A 55 -5.53 -10.82 -10.22
N GLY A 56 -5.50 -11.52 -11.35
CA GLY A 56 -4.97 -11.05 -12.62
C GLY A 56 -3.48 -11.27 -12.81
N GLU A 57 -3.10 -12.46 -13.26
CA GLU A 57 -2.12 -12.55 -14.33
C GLU A 57 -2.69 -11.80 -15.55
N GLN A 58 -2.40 -10.51 -15.66
CA GLN A 58 -2.03 -10.04 -16.99
C GLN A 58 -0.65 -10.65 -17.24
N GLU A 59 -0.57 -11.63 -18.14
CA GLU A 59 0.68 -12.21 -18.63
C GLU A 59 1.70 -11.08 -18.85
N GLY A 60 2.68 -10.96 -17.94
CA GLY A 60 3.77 -9.99 -18.02
C GLY A 60 3.76 -8.79 -17.06
N LYS A 61 2.73 -8.54 -16.25
CA LYS A 61 2.74 -7.42 -15.27
C LYS A 61 2.91 -7.89 -13.82
N THR A 62 4.16 -7.94 -13.35
CA THR A 62 4.45 -8.12 -11.91
C THR A 62 3.96 -6.90 -11.13
N ARG A 63 2.83 -7.05 -10.43
CA ARG A 63 2.30 -6.00 -9.54
C ARG A 63 3.22 -5.81 -8.34
N LEU A 64 3.49 -4.56 -8.02
CA LEU A 64 4.31 -4.18 -6.89
C LEU A 64 3.51 -4.29 -5.59
N TRP A 65 4.01 -5.08 -4.63
CA TRP A 65 3.31 -5.33 -3.36
C TRP A 65 3.01 -4.04 -2.58
N PHE A 66 3.87 -3.03 -2.66
CA PHE A 66 3.69 -1.74 -1.98
C PHE A 66 2.69 -0.81 -2.69
N LEU A 67 2.29 -1.12 -3.93
CA LEU A 67 1.27 -0.42 -4.71
C LEU A 67 0.12 -1.36 -5.10
N TRP A 68 -0.24 -2.30 -4.22
CA TRP A 68 -1.30 -3.28 -4.49
C TRP A 68 -2.67 -2.68 -4.86
N ASP A 69 -2.91 -1.41 -4.50
CA ASP A 69 -4.12 -0.66 -4.82
C ASP A 69 -4.09 0.07 -6.18
N TYR A 70 -3.01 -0.10 -6.95
CA TYR A 70 -2.82 0.51 -8.28
C TYR A 70 -2.35 -0.55 -9.30
N ASP A 71 -2.80 -0.40 -10.54
CA ASP A 71 -2.35 -1.25 -11.66
C ASP A 71 -1.06 -0.68 -12.29
N LEU A 72 0.01 -0.66 -11.49
CA LEU A 72 1.33 -0.17 -11.90
C LEU A 72 2.38 -1.27 -11.84
N THR A 73 3.18 -1.34 -12.90
CA THR A 73 4.38 -2.19 -13.02
C THR A 73 5.63 -1.49 -12.48
N GLU A 74 6.70 -2.26 -12.28
CA GLU A 74 8.01 -1.69 -11.93
C GLU A 74 8.53 -0.69 -12.98
N ALA A 75 8.35 -0.99 -14.27
CA ALA A 75 8.80 -0.13 -15.35
C ALA A 75 8.05 1.21 -15.35
N GLU A 76 6.71 1.18 -15.22
CA GLU A 76 5.88 2.38 -15.13
C GLU A 76 6.22 3.20 -13.88
N VAL A 77 6.52 2.56 -12.74
CA VAL A 77 6.99 3.27 -11.53
C VAL A 77 8.32 3.97 -11.76
N ARG A 78 9.29 3.31 -12.40
CA ARG A 78 10.57 3.93 -12.76
C ARG A 78 10.37 5.11 -13.71
N GLU A 79 9.52 4.96 -14.72
CA GLU A 79 9.20 6.01 -15.67
C GLU A 79 8.56 7.22 -14.98
N LEU A 80 7.59 6.98 -14.08
CA LEU A 80 6.96 8.04 -13.30
C LEU A 80 7.98 8.77 -12.42
N LEU A 81 8.87 8.06 -11.73
CA LEU A 81 9.91 8.67 -10.90
C LEU A 81 10.90 9.53 -11.69
N THR A 82 11.15 9.21 -12.97
CA THR A 82 12.09 9.93 -13.82
C THR A 82 11.43 11.10 -14.55
N HIS A 83 10.29 10.87 -15.21
CA HIS A 83 9.73 11.77 -16.21
C HIS A 83 8.46 12.49 -15.76
N ALA A 84 7.77 12.01 -14.72
CA ALA A 84 6.51 12.62 -14.33
C ALA A 84 6.70 14.01 -13.70
N PRO A 85 5.65 14.87 -13.72
CA PRO A 85 5.63 16.11 -12.99
C PRO A 85 5.99 15.93 -11.51
N PHE A 86 6.58 16.96 -10.91
CA PHE A 86 7.05 16.91 -9.51
C PHE A 86 5.96 16.43 -8.54
N GLU A 87 4.71 16.84 -8.72
CA GLU A 87 3.56 16.43 -7.90
C GLU A 87 3.32 14.91 -7.91
N GLN A 88 3.36 14.28 -9.08
CA GLN A 88 3.15 12.83 -9.22
C GLN A 88 4.32 12.05 -8.61
N ARG A 89 5.55 12.52 -8.86
CA ARG A 89 6.76 11.95 -8.24
C ARG A 89 6.72 12.06 -6.72
N ARG A 90 6.28 13.20 -6.21
CA ARG A 90 6.15 13.48 -4.78
C ARG A 90 5.16 12.53 -4.12
N TRP A 91 3.99 12.34 -4.73
CA TRP A 91 2.98 11.40 -4.25
C TRP A 91 3.50 9.96 -4.24
N LEU A 92 4.11 9.52 -5.34
CA LEU A 92 4.63 8.17 -5.48
C LEU A 92 5.75 7.90 -4.47
N LEU A 93 6.66 8.86 -4.30
CA LEU A 93 7.74 8.77 -3.32
C LEU A 93 7.19 8.71 -1.89
N ALA A 94 6.16 9.49 -1.55
CA ALA A 94 5.54 9.41 -0.23
C ALA A 94 4.96 8.00 0.04
N ARG A 95 4.25 7.42 -0.94
CA ARG A 95 3.72 6.05 -0.84
C ARG A 95 4.79 5.00 -0.68
N MET A 96 5.91 5.15 -1.38
CA MET A 96 7.07 4.28 -1.25
C MET A 96 7.65 4.37 0.16
N LEU A 97 7.86 5.57 0.70
CA LEU A 97 8.41 5.75 2.06
C LEU A 97 7.47 5.24 3.17
N GLU A 98 6.16 5.22 2.95
CA GLU A 98 5.20 4.66 3.91
C GLU A 98 5.27 3.14 4.03
N ARG A 99 5.79 2.45 3.02
CA ARG A 99 5.65 0.98 2.88
C ARG A 99 6.96 0.25 2.68
N LEU A 100 7.89 0.81 1.91
CA LEU A 100 9.17 0.18 1.60
C LEU A 100 10.17 0.35 2.72
N GLY A 101 11.01 -0.67 2.88
CA GLY A 101 12.22 -0.53 3.67
C GLY A 101 13.31 0.29 2.94
N PRO A 102 14.30 0.81 3.67
CA PRO A 102 15.44 1.52 3.09
C PRO A 102 16.18 0.74 1.99
N GLU A 103 16.37 -0.57 2.12
CA GLU A 103 17.04 -1.44 1.12
C GLU A 103 16.24 -1.62 -0.18
N GLU A 104 14.92 -1.57 -0.09
CA GLU A 104 14.05 -1.69 -1.26
C GLU A 104 13.94 -0.35 -1.99
N LEU A 105 13.89 0.76 -1.25
CA LEU A 105 13.75 2.10 -1.81
C LEU A 105 14.92 2.47 -2.72
N VAL A 106 16.15 2.10 -2.35
CA VAL A 106 17.36 2.43 -3.13
C VAL A 106 17.40 1.76 -4.51
N LYS A 107 16.58 0.74 -4.75
CA LYS A 107 16.41 0.12 -6.09
C LYS A 107 15.73 1.07 -7.10
N TYR A 108 15.03 2.09 -6.60
CA TYR A 108 14.23 3.01 -7.39
C TYR A 108 14.75 4.45 -7.33
N VAL A 109 15.14 4.91 -6.14
CA VAL A 109 15.48 6.33 -5.90
C VAL A 109 16.76 6.42 -5.08
N SER A 110 17.67 7.30 -5.49
CA SER A 110 18.89 7.56 -4.72
C SER A 110 18.59 8.22 -3.37
N LEU A 111 19.35 7.87 -2.34
CA LEU A 111 19.21 8.47 -1.00
C LEU A 111 19.35 10.01 -1.02
N LYS A 112 20.18 10.54 -1.92
CA LYS A 112 20.33 11.98 -2.14
C LYS A 112 19.03 12.62 -2.64
N ALA A 113 18.31 11.94 -3.54
CA ALA A 113 17.01 12.40 -4.02
C ALA A 113 15.94 12.31 -2.92
N VAL A 114 15.95 11.24 -2.11
CA VAL A 114 15.08 11.10 -0.93
C VAL A 114 15.31 12.25 0.06
N ARG A 115 16.58 12.54 0.41
CA ARG A 115 16.94 13.65 1.30
C ARG A 115 16.43 15.01 0.81
N ARG A 116 16.50 15.25 -0.49
CA ARG A 116 16.00 16.49 -1.10
C ARG A 116 14.48 16.57 -1.11
N ALA A 117 13.80 15.44 -1.28
CA ALA A 117 12.35 15.41 -1.37
C ALA A 117 11.66 15.43 -0.01
N LEU A 118 12.25 14.77 1.01
CA LEU A 118 11.70 14.60 2.37
C LEU A 118 11.01 15.85 2.95
N PRO A 119 11.62 17.06 2.92
CA PRO A 119 10.98 18.27 3.47
C PRO A 119 9.68 18.66 2.77
N HIS A 120 9.49 18.22 1.54
CA HIS A 120 8.33 18.55 0.71
C HIS A 120 7.26 17.45 0.73
N LEU A 121 7.53 16.30 1.37
CA LEU A 121 6.59 15.18 1.44
C LEU A 121 5.60 15.37 2.58
N ARG A 122 4.34 15.09 2.26
CA ARG A 122 3.27 14.95 3.25
C ARG A 122 3.32 13.53 3.82
N LEU A 123 4.13 13.36 4.86
CA LEU A 123 4.28 12.11 5.61
C LEU A 123 3.81 12.31 7.05
N ASP A 124 3.39 11.21 7.68
CA ASP A 124 3.23 11.18 9.14
C ASP A 124 4.58 11.51 9.82
N GLU A 125 4.53 12.25 10.92
CA GLU A 125 5.73 12.72 11.63
C GLU A 125 6.62 11.55 12.08
N LYS A 126 6.03 10.41 12.46
CA LYS A 126 6.80 9.21 12.84
C LYS A 126 7.56 8.64 11.65
N ILE A 127 6.92 8.60 10.48
CA ILE A 127 7.51 8.10 9.24
C ILE A 127 8.62 9.04 8.78
N ARG A 128 8.36 10.35 8.83
CA ARG A 128 9.37 11.37 8.49
C ARG A 128 10.63 11.21 9.34
N ARG A 129 10.51 11.18 10.67
CA ARG A 129 11.65 11.01 11.57
C ARG A 129 12.44 9.73 11.30
N HIS A 130 11.74 8.61 11.10
CA HIS A 130 12.37 7.34 10.76
C HIS A 130 13.25 7.46 9.50
N TRP A 131 12.76 8.14 8.47
CA TRP A 131 13.51 8.34 7.23
C TRP A 131 14.63 9.38 7.35
N GLU A 132 14.44 10.43 8.17
CA GLU A 132 15.51 11.39 8.48
C GLU A 132 16.68 10.68 9.20
N GLU A 133 16.38 9.83 10.19
CA GLU A 133 17.36 9.01 10.89
C GLU A 133 18.05 8.01 9.94
N ALA A 134 17.29 7.29 9.12
CA ALA A 134 17.83 6.33 8.17
C ALA A 134 18.77 7.00 7.14
N VAL A 135 18.36 8.15 6.59
CA VAL A 135 19.19 8.92 5.66
C VAL A 135 20.44 9.48 6.35
N ALA A 136 20.35 9.92 7.60
CA ALA A 136 21.49 10.39 8.37
C ALA A 136 22.52 9.27 8.61
N LEU A 137 22.08 8.08 9.04
CA LEU A 137 22.94 6.93 9.27
C LEU A 137 23.66 6.46 8.00
N TRP A 138 22.99 6.51 6.86
CA TRP A 138 23.51 6.00 5.59
C TRP A 138 24.35 7.01 4.79
N THR A 139 24.37 8.27 5.21
CA THR A 139 25.28 9.28 4.65
C THR A 139 26.56 9.41 5.47
N GLN A 140 26.68 8.73 6.62
CA GLN A 140 27.96 8.63 7.31
C GLN A 140 28.89 7.71 6.50
N PRO A 141 30.12 8.15 6.17
CA PRO A 141 31.12 7.23 5.65
C PRO A 141 31.32 6.13 6.69
N ALA A 142 31.38 4.87 6.23
CA ALA A 142 31.62 3.73 7.12
C ALA A 142 32.78 4.04 8.06
N PRO A 143 32.70 3.70 9.36
CA PRO A 143 33.83 3.89 10.26
C PRO A 143 35.02 3.14 9.67
N THR A 144 36.04 3.90 9.27
CA THR A 144 37.38 3.37 9.01
C THR A 144 37.86 2.75 10.33
N PHE A 145 37.80 1.43 10.41
CA PHE A 145 38.51 0.64 11.41
C PHE A 145 39.95 0.44 10.97
#